data_AF-A0A1G2CNE1-F1
#
_entry.id   AF-A0A1G2CNE1-F1
#
_cell.length_a   1.000
_cell.length_b   1.000
_cell.length_c   1.000
_cell.angle_alpha   90.00
_cell.angle_beta   90.00
_cell.angle_gamma   90.00
#
_symmetry.space_group_name_H-M   'P 1'
#
loop_
_entity.id
_entity.type
_entity.pdbx_description
1 polymer ?
#
loop_
_entity_poly.entity_id
_entity_poly.type
_entity_poly.pdbx_seq_one_letter_code
_entity_poly.pdbx_strand_id
1 'polypeptide(L)'
;MEENTMNLCPGKSVGAVIRDKDGAILVLYRKKRPLGLALPAGHIDEGETPPDAMQREVYEETGLEVKRYREVLHSTFPNPCSRTDAAGKSYDGHEWWVYEVVEWSGVPRLMEPDKHEFVAFKDLGFLRYSLDLELGHAPDPADATNWDPAWRDYILPALKII
;
A
#
# COMPACT_ATOMS: atom_id res chain seq x y z
N MET A 1 3.23 -30.92 -12.27
CA MET A 1 3.52 -29.60 -12.86
C MET A 1 2.85 -28.62 -11.91
N GLU A 2 3.61 -28.02 -11.00
CA GLU A 2 3.06 -26.96 -10.14
C GLU A 2 2.87 -25.74 -11.02
N GLU A 3 1.63 -25.43 -11.38
CA GLU A 3 1.29 -24.16 -11.99
C GLU A 3 1.75 -23.04 -11.06
N ASN A 4 2.52 -22.11 -11.60
CA ASN A 4 3.14 -21.00 -10.89
C ASN A 4 2.07 -19.99 -10.43
N THR A 5 1.31 -20.33 -9.38
CA THR A 5 0.29 -19.48 -8.75
C THR A 5 0.85 -18.15 -8.22
N MET A 6 2.18 -18.07 -8.05
CA MET A 6 2.91 -16.91 -7.51
C MET A 6 2.82 -15.63 -8.37
N ASN A 7 2.33 -15.71 -9.62
CA ASN A 7 2.20 -14.56 -10.52
C ASN A 7 0.76 -14.12 -10.78
N LEU A 8 -0.23 -14.69 -10.10
CA LEU A 8 -1.62 -14.31 -10.29
C LEU A 8 -1.96 -13.01 -9.54
N CYS A 9 -2.58 -12.07 -10.24
CA CYS A 9 -3.18 -10.89 -9.63
C CYS A 9 -4.66 -11.17 -9.32
N PRO A 10 -5.13 -11.00 -8.07
CA PRO A 10 -6.54 -11.16 -7.73
C PRO A 10 -7.40 -9.96 -8.15
N GLY A 11 -6.79 -8.87 -8.64
CA GLY A 11 -7.48 -7.63 -9.00
C GLY A 11 -8.07 -6.88 -7.81
N LYS A 12 -7.71 -7.28 -6.58
CA LYS A 12 -8.24 -6.74 -5.32
C LYS A 12 -7.10 -6.40 -4.37
N SER A 13 -7.19 -5.24 -3.75
CA SER A 13 -6.16 -4.71 -2.85
C SER A 13 -6.75 -4.10 -1.59
N VAL A 14 -5.95 -4.10 -0.54
CA VAL A 14 -6.26 -3.45 0.74
C VAL A 14 -5.16 -2.47 1.10
N GLY A 15 -5.53 -1.43 1.87
CA GLY A 15 -4.58 -0.48 2.44
C GLY A 15 -4.99 -0.04 3.84
N ALA A 16 -4.02 0.40 4.63
CA ALA A 16 -4.23 0.87 5.99
C ALA A 16 -3.66 2.27 6.23
N VAL A 17 -4.51 3.20 6.68
CA VAL A 17 -4.09 4.49 7.24
C VAL A 17 -3.95 4.33 8.75
N ILE A 18 -2.71 4.44 9.24
CA ILE A 18 -2.38 4.32 10.67
C ILE A 18 -1.77 5.65 11.11
N ARG A 19 -2.39 6.33 12.08
CA ARG A 19 -1.93 7.62 12.63
C ARG A 19 -1.46 7.45 14.05
N ASP A 20 -0.28 7.94 14.39
CA ASP A 20 0.13 8.04 15.78
C ASP A 20 -0.61 9.17 16.53
N LYS A 21 -0.32 9.31 17.82
CA LYS A 21 -0.92 10.33 18.69
C LYS A 21 -0.64 11.77 18.26
N ASP A 22 0.42 11.99 17.48
CA ASP A 22 0.85 13.31 17.01
C ASP A 22 0.32 13.58 15.58
N GLY A 23 -0.45 12.64 15.02
CA GLY A 23 -1.07 12.73 13.70
C GLY A 23 -0.16 12.34 12.54
N ALA A 24 1.07 11.86 12.82
CA ALA A 24 1.97 11.34 11.81
C ALA A 24 1.43 10.01 11.28
N ILE A 25 1.62 9.75 9.98
CA ILE A 25 1.10 8.56 9.30
C ILE A 25 2.21 7.53 9.14
N LEU A 26 1.90 6.26 9.40
CA LEU A 26 2.81 5.16 9.13
C LEU A 26 2.96 4.97 7.63
N VAL A 27 4.20 5.08 7.15
CA VAL A 27 4.55 4.85 5.76
C VAL A 27 5.67 3.83 5.65
N LEU A 28 5.75 3.20 4.49
CA LEU A 28 6.86 2.38 4.06
C LEU A 28 7.40 2.88 2.72
N TYR A 29 8.62 2.48 2.39
CA TYR A 29 9.20 2.77 1.07
C TYR A 29 9.46 1.49 0.30
N ARG A 30 8.79 1.34 -0.86
CA ARG A 30 8.78 0.15 -1.70
C ARG A 30 10.04 0.08 -2.57
N LYS A 31 10.69 -1.08 -2.54
CA LYS A 31 11.84 -1.43 -3.40
C LYS A 31 11.44 -2.31 -4.60
N LYS A 32 10.20 -2.77 -4.64
CA LYS A 32 9.61 -3.52 -5.74
C LYS A 32 8.55 -2.65 -6.40
N ARG A 33 8.47 -2.68 -7.73
CA ARG A 33 7.58 -1.80 -8.49
C ARG A 33 6.11 -1.92 -8.07
N PRO A 34 5.36 -0.81 -8.10
CA PRO A 34 5.84 0.57 -8.26
C PRO A 34 6.74 0.99 -7.08
N LEU A 35 7.84 1.69 -7.37
CA LEU A 35 8.77 2.19 -6.36
C LEU A 35 8.18 3.42 -5.65
N GLY A 36 8.62 3.68 -4.43
CA GLY A 36 8.28 4.91 -3.71
C GLY A 36 7.57 4.70 -2.38
N LEU A 37 7.16 5.80 -1.78
CA LEU A 37 6.36 5.81 -0.57
C LEU A 37 4.99 5.18 -0.81
N ALA A 38 4.57 4.38 0.16
CA ALA A 38 3.23 3.84 0.24
C ALA A 38 2.81 3.73 1.71
N LEU A 39 1.52 3.55 1.93
CA LEU A 39 1.00 3.10 3.21
C LEU A 39 0.98 1.55 3.21
N PRO A 40 0.91 0.88 4.38
CA PRO A 40 0.82 -0.57 4.43
C PRO A 40 -0.33 -1.10 3.59
N ALA A 41 -0.04 -2.05 2.69
CA ALA A 41 -0.95 -2.44 1.63
C ALA A 41 -0.55 -3.73 0.93
N GLY A 42 -1.54 -4.46 0.44
CA GLY A 42 -1.27 -5.61 -0.41
C GLY A 42 -2.51 -6.18 -1.08
N HIS A 43 -2.39 -7.41 -1.55
CA HIS A 43 -3.46 -8.08 -2.28
C HIS A 43 -4.38 -8.82 -1.31
N ILE A 44 -5.64 -8.97 -1.69
CA ILE A 44 -6.57 -9.88 -0.99
C ILE A 44 -6.40 -11.26 -1.59
N ASP A 45 -6.01 -12.23 -0.76
CA ASP A 45 -5.83 -13.61 -1.20
C ASP A 45 -7.17 -14.34 -1.39
N GLU A 46 -7.15 -15.48 -2.11
CA GLU A 46 -8.35 -16.27 -2.33
C GLU A 46 -8.91 -16.79 -1.00
N GLY A 47 -10.20 -16.55 -0.76
CA GLY A 47 -10.88 -16.94 0.47
C GLY A 47 -10.70 -15.96 1.64
N GLU A 48 -9.91 -14.91 1.48
CA GLU A 48 -9.67 -13.89 2.49
C GLU A 48 -10.73 -12.76 2.41
N THR A 49 -11.19 -12.26 3.57
CA THR A 49 -12.02 -11.04 3.60
C THR A 49 -11.14 -9.79 3.56
N PRO A 50 -11.61 -8.64 3.03
CA PRO A 50 -10.79 -7.43 3.00
C PRO A 50 -10.26 -7.00 4.40
N PRO A 51 -11.03 -7.12 5.49
CA PRO A 51 -10.46 -6.88 6.83
C PRO A 51 -9.36 -7.87 7.23
N ASP A 52 -9.52 -9.17 6.94
CA ASP A 52 -8.49 -10.17 7.26
C ASP A 52 -7.19 -9.86 6.50
N ALA A 53 -7.30 -9.53 5.21
CA ALA A 53 -6.19 -9.12 4.36
C ALA A 53 -5.49 -7.88 4.91
N MET A 54 -6.25 -6.85 5.31
CA MET A 54 -5.67 -5.63 5.87
C MET A 54 -4.90 -5.92 7.16
N GLN A 55 -5.44 -6.76 8.05
CA GLN A 55 -4.76 -7.13 9.29
C GLN A 55 -3.48 -7.94 9.02
N ARG A 56 -3.53 -8.88 8.08
CA ARG A 56 -2.37 -9.68 7.65
C ARG A 56 -1.28 -8.77 7.07
N GLU A 57 -1.59 -7.95 6.07
CA GLU A 57 -0.62 -7.07 5.41
C GLU A 57 0.01 -6.08 6.40
N VAL A 58 -0.79 -5.46 7.28
CA VAL A 58 -0.25 -4.58 8.33
C VAL A 58 0.72 -5.33 9.25
N TYR A 59 0.39 -6.55 9.66
CA TYR A 59 1.26 -7.36 10.50
C TYR A 59 2.53 -7.80 9.76
N GLU A 60 2.39 -8.32 8.55
CA GLU A 60 3.49 -8.83 7.72
C GLU A 60 4.50 -7.73 7.38
N GLU A 61 4.04 -6.51 7.06
CA GLU A 61 4.94 -5.43 6.65
C GLU A 61 5.52 -4.64 7.83
N THR A 62 4.77 -4.52 8.93
CA THR A 62 5.08 -3.55 10.01
C THR A 62 5.21 -4.17 11.40
N GLY A 63 4.74 -5.40 11.61
CA GLY A 63 4.69 -6.07 12.91
C GLY A 63 3.64 -5.51 13.87
N LEU A 64 2.73 -4.66 13.38
CA LEU A 64 1.62 -4.12 14.18
C LEU A 64 0.43 -5.08 14.16
N GLU A 65 -0.22 -5.23 15.31
CA GLU A 65 -1.48 -5.96 15.42
C GLU A 65 -2.65 -4.99 15.50
N VAL A 66 -3.51 -4.99 14.49
CA VAL A 66 -4.71 -4.15 14.44
C VAL A 66 -5.75 -4.63 15.47
N LYS A 67 -6.32 -3.70 16.24
CA LYS A 67 -7.36 -3.98 17.26
C LYS A 67 -8.70 -3.35 16.91
N ARG A 68 -8.71 -2.14 16.34
CA ARG A 68 -9.93 -1.47 15.88
C ARG A 68 -9.66 -0.65 14.63
N TYR A 69 -10.59 -0.73 13.68
CA TYR A 69 -10.49 -0.10 12.38
C TYR A 69 -11.88 0.27 11.85
N ARG A 70 -11.91 1.09 10.81
CA ARG A 70 -13.11 1.41 10.03
C ARG A 70 -12.75 1.54 8.56
N GLU A 71 -13.65 1.12 7.68
CA GLU A 71 -13.50 1.38 6.25
C GLU A 71 -13.67 2.88 5.99
N VAL A 72 -12.77 3.46 5.19
CA VAL A 72 -12.79 4.89 4.84
C VAL A 72 -12.86 5.13 3.33
N LEU A 73 -12.56 4.12 2.52
CA LEU A 73 -12.67 4.18 1.07
C LEU A 73 -12.85 2.77 0.50
N HIS A 74 -13.80 2.62 -0.41
CA HIS A 74 -13.95 1.45 -1.27
C HIS A 74 -14.22 1.94 -2.69
N SER A 75 -13.29 1.66 -3.62
CA SER A 75 -13.40 2.11 -5.00
C SER A 75 -12.48 1.32 -5.93
N THR A 76 -12.66 1.46 -7.24
CA THR A 76 -11.79 0.88 -8.26
C THR A 76 -10.92 1.96 -8.87
N PHE A 77 -9.61 1.72 -8.93
CA PHE A 77 -8.64 2.66 -9.48
C PHE A 77 -7.86 2.04 -10.64
N PRO A 78 -7.46 2.83 -11.66
CA PRO A 78 -6.60 2.34 -12.72
C PRO A 78 -5.13 2.30 -12.24
N ASN A 79 -4.80 1.29 -11.45
CA ASN A 79 -3.46 1.00 -10.96
C ASN A 79 -2.95 -0.33 -11.57
N PRO A 80 -2.13 -0.29 -12.64
CA PRO A 80 -1.63 -1.49 -13.28
C PRO A 80 -0.79 -2.36 -12.33
N CYS A 81 -0.95 -3.68 -12.44
CA CYS A 81 -0.20 -4.63 -11.63
C CYS A 81 0.87 -5.34 -12.44
N SER A 82 2.02 -5.56 -11.83
CA SER A 82 3.08 -6.38 -12.42
C SER A 82 2.71 -7.87 -12.48
N ARG A 83 1.71 -8.30 -11.70
CA ARG A 83 1.13 -9.64 -11.75
C ARG A 83 0.03 -9.71 -12.81
N THR A 84 -0.19 -10.89 -13.39
CA THR A 84 -1.16 -11.11 -14.48
C THR A 84 -2.33 -11.97 -14.02
N ASP A 85 -3.43 -11.99 -14.76
CA ASP A 85 -4.46 -13.03 -14.60
C ASP A 85 -3.96 -14.40 -15.11
N ALA A 86 -4.82 -15.41 -15.00
CA ALA A 86 -4.54 -16.77 -15.48
C ALA A 86 -4.34 -16.86 -17.01
N ALA A 87 -4.81 -15.86 -17.77
CA ALA A 87 -4.59 -15.74 -19.21
C ALA A 87 -3.30 -14.96 -19.55
N GLY A 88 -2.53 -14.51 -18.56
CA GLY A 88 -1.31 -13.72 -18.75
C GLY A 88 -1.58 -12.24 -19.05
N LYS A 89 -2.83 -11.76 -18.88
CA LYS A 89 -3.18 -10.34 -19.06
C LYS A 89 -2.87 -9.57 -17.78
N SER A 90 -2.20 -8.43 -17.88
CA SER A 90 -2.08 -7.49 -16.75
C SER A 90 -3.44 -6.85 -16.45
N TYR A 91 -3.69 -6.54 -15.18
CA TYR A 91 -4.89 -5.80 -14.79
C TYR A 91 -4.69 -4.32 -15.05
N ASP A 92 -5.68 -3.69 -15.68
CA ASP A 92 -5.71 -2.26 -15.94
C ASP A 92 -6.05 -1.44 -14.66
N GLY A 93 -6.44 -2.11 -13.58
CA GLY A 93 -6.75 -1.52 -12.28
C GLY A 93 -7.21 -2.54 -11.24
N HIS A 94 -7.24 -2.12 -9.95
CA HIS A 94 -7.71 -2.94 -8.83
C HIS A 94 -8.93 -2.33 -8.14
N GLU A 95 -9.74 -3.20 -7.53
CA GLU A 95 -10.72 -2.83 -6.50
C GLU A 95 -10.00 -2.71 -5.14
N TRP A 96 -10.14 -1.55 -4.49
CA TRP A 96 -9.43 -1.21 -3.26
C TRP A 96 -10.37 -1.04 -2.08
N TRP A 97 -10.00 -1.61 -0.94
CA TRP A 97 -10.56 -1.29 0.37
C TRP A 97 -9.48 -0.63 1.23
N VAL A 98 -9.75 0.58 1.73
CA VAL A 98 -8.82 1.29 2.61
C VAL A 98 -9.47 1.47 3.97
N TYR A 99 -8.72 1.10 4.99
CA TYR A 99 -9.14 1.16 6.38
C TYR A 99 -8.35 2.21 7.14
N GLU A 100 -9.01 2.96 8.01
CA GLU A 100 -8.34 3.71 9.05
C GLU A 100 -8.24 2.83 10.30
N VAL A 101 -7.02 2.56 10.73
CA VAL A 101 -6.74 1.82 11.97
C VAL A 101 -6.67 2.82 13.11
N VAL A 102 -7.62 2.71 14.03
CA VAL A 102 -7.77 3.64 15.17
C VAL A 102 -7.27 3.05 16.48
N GLU A 103 -6.95 1.76 16.51
CA GLU A 103 -6.26 1.11 17.63
C GLU A 103 -5.45 -0.08 17.14
N TRP A 104 -4.21 -0.19 17.62
CA TRP A 104 -3.28 -1.27 17.34
C TRP A 104 -2.36 -1.51 18.54
N SER A 105 -1.64 -2.62 18.55
CA SER A 105 -0.56 -2.91 19.50
C SER A 105 0.75 -3.22 18.78
N GLY A 106 1.86 -3.04 19.50
CA GLY A 106 3.21 -3.25 18.97
C GLY A 106 3.94 -1.94 18.66
N VAL A 107 5.17 -2.08 18.17
CA VAL A 107 6.01 -0.97 17.70
C VAL A 107 6.35 -1.28 16.24
N PRO A 108 6.15 -0.34 15.29
CA PRO A 108 6.40 -0.61 13.89
C PRO A 108 7.87 -0.98 13.65
N ARG A 109 8.09 -1.99 12.80
CA ARG A 109 9.41 -2.48 12.41
C ARG A 109 9.40 -2.81 10.93
N LEU A 110 10.56 -2.74 10.29
CA LEU A 110 10.75 -3.26 8.94
C LEU A 110 10.74 -4.80 8.99
N MET A 111 9.60 -5.41 8.68
CA MET A 111 9.43 -6.86 8.74
C MET A 111 9.80 -7.56 7.43
N GLU A 112 9.68 -6.85 6.30
CA GLU A 112 10.00 -7.37 4.95
C GLU A 112 11.14 -6.57 4.30
N PRO A 113 12.38 -6.74 4.78
CA PRO A 113 13.53 -5.96 4.31
C PRO A 113 13.93 -6.27 2.87
N ASP A 114 13.39 -7.29 2.21
CA ASP A 114 13.57 -7.51 0.77
C ASP A 114 12.60 -6.66 -0.07
N LYS A 115 11.43 -6.33 0.46
CA LYS A 115 10.40 -5.54 -0.22
C LYS A 115 10.47 -4.05 0.10
N HIS A 116 10.88 -3.70 1.31
CA HIS A 116 10.80 -2.33 1.82
C HIS A 116 12.16 -1.81 2.31
N GLU A 117 12.41 -0.51 2.17
CA GLU A 117 13.61 0.14 2.67
C GLU A 117 13.45 0.59 4.12
N PHE A 118 12.28 1.11 4.48
CA PHE A 118 11.95 1.47 5.86
C PHE A 118 10.45 1.35 6.12
N VAL A 119 10.10 1.37 7.41
CA VAL A 119 8.75 1.57 7.97
C VAL A 119 8.87 2.62 9.06
N ALA A 120 8.14 3.74 8.97
CA ALA A 120 8.22 4.82 9.95
C ALA A 120 6.98 5.73 9.94
N PHE A 121 6.65 6.31 11.09
CA PHE A 121 5.71 7.42 11.16
C PHE A 121 6.34 8.69 10.58
N LYS A 122 5.60 9.38 9.72
CA LYS A 122 6.01 10.64 9.09
C LYS A 122 4.91 11.69 9.22
N ASP A 123 5.30 12.91 9.58
CA ASP A 123 4.37 14.02 9.68
C ASP A 123 3.85 14.47 8.30
N LEU A 124 2.76 15.25 8.30
CA LEU A 124 2.15 15.75 7.06
C LEU A 124 3.06 16.68 6.26
N GLY A 125 4.03 17.34 6.89
CA GLY A 125 5.01 18.18 6.21
C GLY A 125 5.93 17.34 5.33
N PHE A 126 6.43 16.23 5.87
CA PHE A 126 7.19 15.24 5.11
C PHE A 126 6.35 14.65 3.96
N LEU A 127 5.10 14.23 4.22
CA LEU A 127 4.26 13.66 3.17
C LEU A 127 4.05 14.64 2.01
N ARG A 128 3.70 15.90 2.33
CA ARG A 128 3.53 16.97 1.35
C ARG A 128 4.79 17.22 0.54
N TYR A 129 5.92 17.43 1.23
CA TYR A 129 7.21 17.60 0.56
C TYR A 129 7.54 16.43 -0.37
N SER A 130 7.26 15.21 0.06
CA SER A 130 7.59 14.01 -0.71
C SER A 130 6.71 13.77 -1.93
N LEU A 131 5.49 14.33 -2.00
CA LEU A 131 4.64 14.25 -3.19
C LEU A 131 5.15 15.09 -4.34
N ASP A 132 5.76 16.23 -4.00
CA ASP A 132 6.32 17.19 -4.95
C ASP A 132 7.73 16.80 -5.42
N LEU A 133 8.32 15.74 -4.85
CA LEU A 133 9.62 15.21 -5.27
C LEU A 133 9.48 14.37 -6.55
N GLU A 134 9.90 14.97 -7.66
CA GLU A 134 10.23 14.24 -8.88
C GLU A 134 11.59 13.55 -8.75
N LEU A 135 11.62 12.25 -8.94
CA LEU A 135 12.85 11.45 -8.99
C LEU A 135 13.40 11.55 -10.42
N GLY A 136 14.19 12.58 -10.67
CA GLY A 136 14.78 12.83 -12.00
C GLY A 136 15.47 11.58 -12.57
N HIS A 137 15.18 11.26 -13.84
CA HIS A 137 15.71 10.11 -14.60
C HIS A 137 15.23 8.71 -14.20
N ALA A 138 14.02 8.57 -13.64
CA ALA A 138 13.41 7.25 -13.51
C ALA A 138 13.24 6.56 -14.90
N PRO A 139 13.66 5.30 -15.07
CA PRO A 139 13.51 4.58 -16.35
C PRO A 139 12.06 4.37 -16.79
N ASP A 140 11.12 4.46 -15.84
CA ASP A 140 9.68 4.28 -16.05
C ASP A 140 8.92 5.47 -15.46
N PRO A 141 7.97 6.08 -16.18
CA PRO A 141 7.14 7.17 -15.67
C PRO A 141 6.42 6.86 -14.35
N ALA A 142 6.06 5.59 -14.10
CA ALA A 142 5.43 5.20 -12.84
C ALA A 142 6.37 5.28 -11.63
N ASP A 143 7.68 5.29 -11.85
CA ASP A 143 8.72 5.46 -10.82
C ASP A 143 9.28 6.91 -10.81
N ALA A 144 8.72 7.83 -11.62
CA ALA A 144 9.19 9.21 -11.72
C ALA A 144 8.88 10.06 -10.48
N THR A 145 8.07 9.53 -9.56
CA THR A 145 7.70 10.21 -8.33
C THR A 145 8.04 9.38 -7.12
N ASN A 146 8.21 10.05 -5.99
CA ASN A 146 8.58 9.40 -4.73
C ASN A 146 7.41 8.66 -4.04
N TRP A 147 6.32 8.37 -4.76
CA TRP A 147 5.12 7.72 -4.25
C TRP A 147 4.58 6.68 -5.23
N ASP A 148 4.05 5.60 -4.68
CA ASP A 148 3.20 4.65 -5.39
C ASP A 148 2.01 5.39 -6.04
N PRO A 149 1.75 5.20 -7.35
CA PRO A 149 0.70 5.92 -8.06
C PRO A 149 -0.71 5.72 -7.49
N ALA A 150 -1.04 4.54 -6.95
CA ALA A 150 -2.36 4.29 -6.37
C ALA A 150 -2.60 5.19 -5.15
N TRP A 151 -1.57 5.34 -4.32
CA TRP A 151 -1.60 6.21 -3.16
C TRP A 151 -1.63 7.69 -3.57
N ARG A 152 -0.74 8.10 -4.47
CA ARG A 152 -0.58 9.50 -4.89
C ARG A 152 -1.80 10.05 -5.61
N ASP A 153 -2.28 9.35 -6.64
CA ASP A 153 -3.21 9.92 -7.61
C ASP A 153 -4.68 9.71 -7.22
N TYR A 154 -4.95 8.71 -6.36
CA TYR A 154 -6.31 8.31 -6.02
C TYR A 154 -6.61 8.34 -4.52
N ILE A 155 -5.89 7.55 -3.72
CA ILE A 155 -6.32 7.28 -2.34
C ILE A 155 -6.10 8.49 -1.43
N LEU A 156 -4.88 9.05 -1.41
CA LEU A 156 -4.56 10.17 -0.52
C LEU A 156 -5.40 11.43 -0.83
N PRO A 157 -5.64 11.81 -2.12
CA PRO A 157 -6.58 12.87 -2.45
C PRO A 157 -8.02 12.57 -2.04
N ALA A 158 -8.53 11.35 -2.27
CA ALA A 158 -9.89 10.97 -1.90
C ALA A 158 -10.13 11.07 -0.38
N LEU A 159 -9.12 10.73 0.41
CA LEU A 159 -9.16 10.81 1.87
C LEU A 159 -8.80 12.20 2.44
N LYS A 160 -8.44 13.17 1.59
CA LYS A 160 -8.02 14.53 1.98
C LYS A 160 -6.89 14.53 3.02
N ILE A 161 -5.94 13.61 2.88
CA ILE A 161 -4.82 13.47 3.82
C ILE A 161 -3.74 14.52 3.57
N ILE A 162 -3.58 14.94 2.31
CA ILE A 162 -2.53 15.82 1.80
C ILE A 162 -3.15 17.01 1.11
#